data_AF-A0A2P2D6Y3-F1
#
_entry.id   AF-A0A2P2D6Y3-F1
#
_cell.length_a   1.000
_cell.length_b   1.000
_cell.length_c   1.000
_cell.angle_alpha   90.00
_cell.angle_beta   90.00
_cell.angle_gamma   90.00
#
_symmetry.space_group_name_H-M   'P 1'
#
loop_
_entity.id
_entity.type
_entity.pdbx_description
1 polymer ?
#
loop_
_entity_poly.entity_id
_entity_poly.type
_entity_poly.pdbx_seq_one_letter_code
_entity_poly.pdbx_strand_id
1 'polypeptide(L)'
;MRKIISLAFLTLDGVMQAPGNPTEEEDGPEIQVHGSTNLLQTLLKHNLIDELWLKIYPVAIGKGKKLFGEGTIPAAFQLIENKVSTSGVIIANYKFAGQVQTGSFAPD
;
A
#
# COMPACT_ATOMS: atom_id res chain seq x y z
N MET A 1 -10.17 14.40 -13.53
CA MET A 1 -8.87 14.26 -12.84
C MET A 1 -8.34 12.86 -13.09
N ARG A 2 -7.02 12.69 -13.26
CA ARG A 2 -6.40 11.36 -13.37
C ARG A 2 -6.27 10.76 -11.97
N LYS A 3 -6.51 9.45 -11.85
CA LYS A 3 -6.30 8.73 -10.59
C LYS A 3 -4.81 8.60 -10.29
N ILE A 4 -4.45 8.70 -9.02
CA ILE A 4 -3.12 8.38 -8.50
C ILE A 4 -3.19 7.01 -7.86
N ILE A 5 -2.54 6.05 -8.50
CA ILE A 5 -2.44 4.67 -8.03
C ILE A 5 -1.02 4.45 -7.51
N SER A 6 -0.88 3.91 -6.31
CA SER A 6 0.43 3.56 -5.78
C SER A 6 0.58 2.05 -5.69
N LEU A 7 1.74 1.56 -6.13
CA LEU A 7 2.13 0.17 -5.95
C LEU A 7 3.28 0.09 -4.94
N ALA A 8 3.11 -0.77 -3.95
CA ALA A 8 4.13 -1.06 -2.95
C ALA A 8 4.41 -2.56 -2.86
N PHE A 9 5.70 -2.91 -2.79
CA PHE A 9 6.20 -4.26 -2.61
C PHE A 9 6.66 -4.38 -1.16
N LEU A 10 5.98 -5.23 -0.38
CA LEU A 10 6.14 -5.31 1.06
C LEU A 10 6.54 -6.71 1.51
N THR A 11 7.28 -6.76 2.58
CA THR A 11 7.46 -7.96 3.42
C THR A 11 6.36 -8.03 4.47
N LEU A 12 6.21 -9.17 5.15
CA LEU A 12 5.24 -9.36 6.23
C LEU A 12 5.43 -8.36 7.38
N ASP A 13 6.66 -7.93 7.64
CA ASP A 13 6.99 -6.94 8.67
C ASP A 13 6.93 -5.48 8.18
N GLY A 14 6.43 -5.27 6.95
CA GLY A 14 6.12 -3.97 6.36
C GLY A 14 7.30 -3.25 5.72
N VAL A 15 8.46 -3.91 5.61
CA VAL A 15 9.64 -3.34 4.93
C VAL A 15 9.41 -3.32 3.42
N MET A 16 9.56 -2.14 2.81
CA MET A 16 9.44 -1.93 1.37
C MET A 16 10.64 -2.50 0.61
N GLN A 17 10.34 -3.15 -0.50
CA GLN A 17 11.31 -3.68 -1.46
C GLN A 17 11.23 -2.90 -2.78
N ALA A 18 12.29 -2.94 -3.57
CA ALA A 18 12.22 -2.51 -4.96
C ALA A 18 11.32 -3.50 -5.75
N PRO A 19 10.66 -3.05 -6.83
CA PRO A 19 10.06 -3.96 -7.78
C PRO A 19 11.11 -4.98 -8.24
N GLY A 20 10.71 -6.25 -8.31
CA GLY A 20 11.63 -7.32 -8.69
C GLY A 20 12.17 -7.15 -10.11
N ASN A 21 11.32 -6.74 -11.06
CA ASN A 21 11.68 -6.57 -12.46
C ASN A 21 11.29 -5.16 -12.96
N PRO A 22 12.20 -4.39 -13.57
CA PRO A 22 11.92 -3.02 -14.04
C PRO A 22 10.94 -2.96 -15.22
N THR A 23 10.62 -4.10 -15.85
CA THR A 23 9.69 -4.19 -16.98
C THR A 23 8.26 -4.56 -16.56
N GLU A 24 7.92 -4.52 -15.27
CA GLU A 24 6.50 -4.49 -14.85
C GLU A 24 5.91 -3.12 -15.22
N GLU A 25 5.91 -2.77 -16.51
CA GLU A 25 5.15 -1.67 -17.10
C GLU A 25 3.79 -2.21 -17.54
N GLU A 26 2.72 -1.53 -17.15
CA GLU A 26 1.42 -1.71 -17.77
C GLU A 26 0.85 -0.36 -18.21
N ASP A 27 0.33 -0.36 -19.44
CA ASP A 27 -0.31 0.73 -20.15
C ASP A 27 -1.58 1.22 -19.43
N GLY A 28 -1.69 2.52 -19.19
CA GLY A 28 -2.92 3.13 -18.69
C GLY A 28 -2.83 4.67 -18.52
N PRO A 29 -3.96 5.39 -18.51
CA PRO A 29 -4.00 6.85 -18.34
C PRO A 29 -3.71 7.33 -16.90
N GLU A 30 -3.19 6.46 -16.04
CA GLU A 30 -3.09 6.60 -14.59
C GLU A 30 -1.66 6.92 -14.16
N ILE A 31 -1.51 7.65 -13.05
CA ILE A 31 -0.19 7.93 -12.49
C ILE A 31 0.15 6.81 -11.51
N GLN A 32 1.07 5.93 -11.91
CA GLN A 32 1.60 4.89 -11.01
C GLN A 32 2.81 5.41 -10.22
N VAL A 33 2.76 5.26 -8.91
CA VAL A 33 3.87 5.60 -8.01
C VAL A 33 4.48 4.32 -7.43
N HIS A 34 5.64 3.94 -7.98
CA HIS A 34 6.46 2.80 -7.57
C HIS A 34 7.56 3.27 -6.60
N GLY A 35 7.19 3.50 -5.35
CA GLY A 35 8.08 4.15 -4.38
C GLY A 35 8.47 5.58 -4.79
N SER A 36 9.34 6.29 -4.06
CA SER A 36 10.00 5.95 -2.79
C SER A 36 9.02 5.84 -1.61
N THR A 37 9.42 5.17 -0.53
CA THR A 37 8.68 5.18 0.76
C THR A 37 8.29 6.59 1.18
N ASN A 38 9.20 7.55 1.03
CA ASN A 38 8.98 8.95 1.41
C ASN A 38 7.92 9.61 0.54
N LEU A 39 7.92 9.34 -0.78
CA LEU A 39 6.92 9.87 -1.70
C LEU A 39 5.54 9.29 -1.36
N LEU A 40 5.45 7.98 -1.16
CA LEU A 40 4.19 7.32 -0.84
C LEU A 40 3.61 7.83 0.50
N GLN A 41 4.46 7.97 1.53
CA GLN A 41 4.06 8.59 2.79
C GLN A 41 3.62 10.05 2.63
N THR A 42 4.28 10.82 1.75
CA THR A 42 3.89 12.21 1.45
C THR A 42 2.51 12.24 0.78
N LEU A 43 2.28 11.41 -0.23
CA LEU A 43 0.99 11.33 -0.91
C LEU A 43 -0.12 10.90 0.03
N LEU A 44 0.12 9.91 0.90
CA LEU A 44 -0.82 9.52 1.95
C LEU A 44 -1.10 10.66 2.93
N LYS A 45 -0.06 11.38 3.39
CA LYS A 45 -0.21 12.52 4.30
C LYS A 45 -1.07 13.64 3.71
N HIS A 46 -1.08 13.79 2.40
CA HIS A 46 -1.86 14.79 1.69
C HIS A 46 -3.17 14.25 1.09
N ASN A 47 -3.56 13.00 1.40
CA ASN A 47 -4.74 12.33 0.85
C ASN A 47 -4.79 12.35 -0.69
N LEU A 48 -3.63 12.20 -1.33
CA LEU A 48 -3.48 12.24 -2.79
C LEU A 48 -3.50 10.86 -3.45
N ILE A 49 -3.61 9.77 -2.68
CA ILE A 49 -3.69 8.41 -3.23
C ILE A 49 -5.16 8.01 -3.35
N ASP A 50 -5.58 7.63 -4.55
CA ASP A 50 -6.91 7.06 -4.79
C ASP A 50 -6.94 5.56 -4.48
N GLU A 51 -5.93 4.84 -4.99
CA GLU A 51 -5.79 3.39 -4.87
C GLU A 51 -4.38 2.98 -4.46
N LEU A 52 -4.28 1.98 -3.58
CA LEU A 52 -3.05 1.44 -3.03
C LEU A 52 -3.00 -0.06 -3.28
N TRP A 53 -2.15 -0.47 -4.22
CA TRP A 53 -1.82 -1.86 -4.48
C TRP A 53 -0.66 -2.30 -3.61
N LEU A 54 -0.87 -3.35 -2.83
CA LEU A 54 0.15 -3.97 -1.98
C LEU A 54 0.46 -5.37 -2.52
N LYS A 55 1.72 -5.61 -2.89
CA LYS A 55 2.28 -6.96 -3.13
C LYS A 55 3.06 -7.38 -1.89
N ILE A 56 2.45 -8.20 -1.04
CA ILE A 56 3.00 -8.65 0.24
C ILE A 56 3.64 -10.04 0.06
N TYR A 57 4.96 -10.09 0.18
CA TYR A 57 5.77 -11.29 0.07
C TYR A 57 5.81 -12.02 1.41
N PRO A 58 5.74 -13.36 1.43
CA PRO A 58 5.69 -14.17 2.65
C PRO A 58 7.07 -14.32 3.30
N VAL A 59 7.73 -13.21 3.58
CA VAL A 59 9.04 -13.12 4.23
C VAL A 59 9.06 -11.94 5.20
N ALA A 60 9.80 -12.06 6.30
CA ALA A 60 10.10 -10.94 7.19
C ALA A 60 11.61 -10.66 7.14
N ILE A 61 12.01 -9.40 6.93
CA ILE A 61 13.42 -9.00 6.74
C ILE A 61 13.96 -8.24 7.96
N GLY A 62 13.10 -7.64 8.77
CA GLY A 62 13.42 -6.98 10.03
C GLY A 62 13.90 -5.54 9.87
N LYS A 63 14.99 -5.34 9.11
CA LYS A 63 15.59 -4.01 8.90
C LYS A 63 15.24 -3.46 7.51
N GLY A 64 14.87 -2.18 7.46
CA GLY A 64 14.66 -1.44 6.21
C GLY A 64 13.60 -0.36 6.34
N LYS A 65 13.32 0.35 5.25
CA LYS A 65 12.30 1.40 5.22
C LYS A 65 10.91 0.78 5.22
N LYS A 66 10.10 1.09 6.23
CA LYS A 66 8.72 0.61 6.32
C LYS A 66 7.77 1.54 5.61
N LEU A 67 6.78 0.98 4.90
CA LEU A 67 5.70 1.76 4.29
C LEU A 67 4.96 2.58 5.36
N PHE A 68 4.51 1.87 6.40
CA PHE A 68 3.93 2.42 7.60
C PHE A 68 4.94 2.24 8.73
N GLY A 69 5.59 3.34 9.11
CA GLY A 69 6.59 3.38 10.18
C GLY A 69 6.22 4.41 11.24
N GLU A 70 7.22 4.86 11.98
CA GLU A 70 7.07 5.97 12.92
C GLU A 70 6.53 7.22 12.21
N GLY A 71 5.58 7.91 12.83
CA GLY A 71 4.93 9.10 12.26
C GLY A 71 3.85 8.80 11.21
N THR A 72 3.45 7.54 11.02
CA THR A 72 2.31 7.19 10.16
C THR A 72 1.05 7.90 10.64
N ILE A 73 0.39 8.62 9.73
CA ILE A 73 -0.90 9.25 10.00
C ILE A 73 -1.98 8.16 9.90
N PRO A 74 -2.85 8.01 10.92
CA PRO A 74 -3.95 7.05 10.87
C PRO A 74 -4.85 7.30 9.67
N ALA A 75 -5.06 6.25 8.87
CA ALA A 75 -5.91 6.26 7.70
C ALA A 75 -6.72 4.97 7.61
N ALA A 76 -7.95 5.09 7.14
CA ALA A 76 -8.79 3.96 6.80
C ALA A 76 -8.63 3.61 5.31
N PHE A 77 -8.70 2.33 5.01
CA PHE A 77 -8.67 1.80 3.65
C PHE A 77 -9.79 0.78 3.48
N GLN A 78 -10.40 0.76 2.30
CA GLN A 78 -11.37 -0.25 1.91
C GLN A 78 -10.72 -1.23 0.95
N LEU A 79 -10.76 -2.53 1.25
CA LEU A 79 -10.32 -3.55 0.31
C LEU A 79 -11.25 -3.56 -0.90
N ILE A 80 -10.67 -3.42 -2.10
CA ILE A 80 -11.38 -3.47 -3.37
C ILE A 80 -11.29 -4.87 -3.96
N GLU A 81 -10.08 -5.43 -4.01
CA GLU A 81 -9.84 -6.78 -4.51
C GLU A 81 -8.57 -7.37 -3.91
N ASN A 82 -8.44 -8.70 -3.99
CA ASN A 82 -7.23 -9.40 -3.62
C ASN A 82 -7.03 -10.68 -4.45
N LYS A 83 -5.77 -11.12 -4.51
CA LYS A 83 -5.34 -12.39 -5.09
C LYS A 83 -4.16 -12.93 -4.30
N VAL A 84 -4.08 -14.26 -4.17
CA VAL A 84 -2.88 -14.94 -3.65
C VAL A 84 -2.23 -15.70 -4.80
N SER A 85 -0.92 -15.47 -5.01
CA SER A 85 -0.15 -16.21 -6.02
C SER A 85 0.13 -17.65 -5.55
N THR A 86 0.55 -18.51 -6.47
CA THR A 86 1.04 -19.87 -6.15
C THR A 86 2.28 -19.85 -5.26
N SER A 87 3.07 -18.77 -5.29
CA SER A 87 4.22 -18.56 -4.41
C SER A 87 3.87 -17.95 -3.04
N GLY A 88 2.58 -17.71 -2.76
CA GLY A 88 2.10 -17.16 -1.49
C GLY A 88 2.21 -15.64 -1.38
N VAL A 89 2.47 -14.91 -2.48
CA VAL A 89 2.42 -13.45 -2.50
C VAL A 89 0.97 -13.00 -2.47
N ILE A 90 0.63 -12.16 -1.49
CA ILE A 90 -0.70 -11.54 -1.39
C ILE A 90 -0.68 -10.24 -2.18
N ILE A 91 -1.58 -10.11 -3.14
CA ILE A 91 -1.79 -8.89 -3.93
C ILE A 91 -3.12 -8.33 -3.47
N ALA A 92 -3.15 -7.12 -2.95
CA ALA A 92 -4.37 -6.48 -2.47
C ALA A 92 -4.45 -5.04 -2.97
N ASN A 93 -5.59 -4.67 -3.56
CA ASN A 93 -5.91 -3.31 -3.93
C ASN A 93 -6.83 -2.71 -2.89
N TYR A 94 -6.45 -1.54 -2.37
CA TYR A 94 -7.22 -0.78 -1.41
C TYR A 94 -7.56 0.60 -1.95
N LYS A 95 -8.79 1.04 -1.72
CA LYS A 95 -9.16 2.45 -1.89
C LYS A 95 -8.98 3.21 -0.59
N PHE A 96 -8.51 4.45 -0.67
CA PHE A 96 -8.47 5.33 0.51
C PHE A 96 -9.90 5.62 1.01
N ALA A 97 -10.14 5.37 2.31
CA ALA A 97 -11.45 5.52 2.95
C ALA A 97 -11.51 6.68 3.97
N GLY A 98 -10.47 7.52 4.02
CA GLY A 98 -10.44 8.69 4.89
C GLY A 98 -9.83 8.43 6.26
N GLN A 99 -10.31 9.16 7.27
CA GLN A 99 -9.85 9.01 8.66
C GLN A 99 -10.33 7.68 9.27
N VAL A 100 -9.55 7.14 10.21
CA VAL A 100 -9.92 5.93 10.95
C VAL A 100 -11.22 6.18 11.73
N GLN A 101 -12.27 5.44 11.41
CA GLN A 101 -13.44 5.36 12.26
C GLN A 101 -13.14 4.38 13.38
N THR A 102 -13.10 4.88 14.62
CA THR A 102 -13.00 4.03 15.80
C THR A 102 -14.41 3.74 16.29
N GLY A 103 -14.77 2.46 16.37
CA GLY A 103 -16.00 2.03 17.03
C GLY A 103 -15.79 1.92 18.55
N SER A 104 -16.87 2.10 19.31
CA SER A 104 -16.91 1.67 20.71
C SER A 104 -17.23 0.17 20.73
N PHE A 105 -16.37 -0.64 21.37
CA PHE A 105 -16.64 -2.06 21.63
C PHE A 105 -17.50 -2.26 22.88
N ALA A 106 -18.35 -1.30 23.24
CA ALA A 106 -19.31 -1.52 24.31
C ALA A 106 -20.24 -2.67 23.86
N PRO A 107 -20.25 -3.80 24.58
CA PRO A 107 -21.31 -4.78 24.37
C PRO A 107 -22.62 -4.14 24.86
N ASP A 108 -23.69 -4.27 24.07
CA ASP A 108 -25.05 -4.02 24.54
C ASP A 108 -25.40 -4.89 25.76
#